data_AF-A0AAI8R788-F1
#
_entry.id   AF-A0AAI8R788-F1
#
_cell.length_a   1.000
_cell.length_b   1.000
_cell.length_c   1.000
_cell.angle_alpha   90.00
_cell.angle_beta   90.00
_cell.angle_gamma   90.00
#
_symmetry.space_group_name_H-M   'P 1'
#
loop_
_entity.id
_entity.type
_entity.pdbx_description
1 polymer ?
#
loop_
_entity_poly.entity_id
_entity_poly.type
_entity_poly.pdbx_seq_one_letter_code
_entity_poly.pdbx_strand_id
1 'polypeptide(L)'
;MTFFPFVDPNRRPQAKIRKMTEELTQKFQAIDPDLTLIHNDNFIDYGPEVFPKLSKIYWDPRVPDHPMEHFVYSEYLLRYGGYPLYWFTPYDEQIYEYYRSPGGNADSRRKTLKMIEQTLLRIIHDYQVHNLLYWKDIFTEKQFEQEKLKPYKRVSQSIGPGELISSPISFTDPKHRPLAAVEKNTEFLETQLDQLDSRLTVIRDDSYIDFDPDIGHFLAECPYDPEEDEPDDPRRYLSNEEYTISYGGISLFGCSPYQLSYGIHGDFYNEWMFNTDYLGLSEQLNNSILAIIYQYQQNNLYYWRTVYTPEMFQKKINEYKERGLSRLGKKL
;
A
#
# COMPACT_ATOMS: atom_id res chain seq x y z
N MET A 1 -16.51 -7.71 -14.54
CA MET A 1 -15.60 -7.11 -15.54
C MET A 1 -15.89 -5.63 -15.63
N THR A 2 -14.97 -4.80 -15.14
CA THR A 2 -15.00 -3.34 -15.31
C THR A 2 -13.58 -2.93 -15.66
N PHE A 3 -13.43 -2.47 -16.89
CA PHE A 3 -12.17 -2.10 -17.54
C PHE A 3 -11.76 -0.70 -17.06
N PHE A 4 -10.65 -0.61 -16.32
CA PHE A 4 -10.00 0.67 -16.00
C PHE A 4 -9.11 1.09 -17.17
N PRO A 5 -9.28 2.28 -17.78
CA PRO A 5 -8.43 2.76 -18.85
C PRO A 5 -7.26 3.57 -18.25
N PHE A 6 -6.51 2.96 -17.33
CA PHE A 6 -5.16 3.43 -17.02
C PHE A 6 -4.19 2.47 -17.71
N VAL A 7 -3.72 2.87 -18.89
CA VAL A 7 -2.69 2.14 -19.62
C VAL A 7 -1.37 2.74 -19.19
N ASP A 8 -0.79 2.19 -18.11
CA ASP A 8 0.61 2.45 -17.79
C ASP A 8 1.43 2.08 -19.05
N PRO A 9 2.25 2.99 -19.60
CA PRO A 9 3.03 2.73 -20.81
C PRO A 9 4.02 1.56 -20.65
N ASN A 10 4.35 1.17 -19.42
CA ASN A 10 5.21 0.02 -19.10
C ASN A 10 4.43 -1.30 -18.93
N ARG A 11 3.09 -1.26 -18.92
CA ARG A 11 2.26 -2.46 -18.79
C ARG A 11 2.32 -3.29 -20.07
N ARG A 12 2.77 -4.54 -19.97
CA ARG A 12 2.75 -5.49 -21.10
C ARG A 12 1.35 -5.54 -21.72
N PRO A 13 1.23 -5.61 -23.07
CA PRO A 13 -0.05 -5.66 -23.74
C PRO A 13 -0.92 -6.81 -23.21
N GLN A 14 -2.09 -6.48 -22.67
CA GLN A 14 -2.95 -7.45 -21.97
C GLN A 14 -3.40 -8.62 -22.85
N ALA A 15 -3.54 -8.40 -24.17
CA ALA A 15 -3.81 -9.48 -25.12
C ALA A 15 -2.66 -10.50 -25.21
N LYS A 16 -1.40 -10.06 -25.07
CA LYS A 16 -0.23 -10.95 -25.05
C LYS A 16 -0.17 -11.73 -23.73
N ILE A 17 -0.49 -11.07 -22.60
CA ILE A 17 -0.54 -11.71 -21.27
C ILE A 17 -1.60 -12.81 -21.25
N ARG A 18 -2.81 -12.53 -21.74
CA ARG A 18 -3.88 -13.54 -21.84
C ARG A 18 -3.44 -14.76 -22.64
N LYS A 19 -2.83 -14.55 -23.80
CA LYS A 19 -2.30 -15.63 -24.63
C LYS A 19 -1.20 -16.45 -23.91
N MET A 20 -0.29 -15.78 -23.22
CA MET A 20 0.76 -16.46 -22.42
C MET A 20 0.15 -17.25 -21.25
N THR A 21 -0.85 -16.71 -20.56
CA THR A 21 -1.58 -17.39 -19.49
C THR A 21 -2.27 -18.66 -20.01
N GLU A 22 -2.91 -18.59 -21.19
CA GLU A 22 -3.53 -19.75 -21.84
C GLU A 22 -2.50 -20.83 -22.18
N GLU A 23 -1.38 -20.44 -22.80
CA GLU A 23 -0.28 -21.36 -23.14
C GLU A 23 0.34 -22.01 -21.89
N LEU A 24 0.55 -21.24 -20.82
CA LEU A 24 1.06 -21.76 -19.55
C LEU A 24 0.08 -22.72 -18.90
N THR A 25 -1.20 -22.37 -18.88
CA THR A 25 -2.26 -23.23 -18.33
C THR A 25 -2.28 -24.58 -19.03
N GLN A 26 -2.21 -24.59 -20.37
CA GLN A 26 -2.14 -25.84 -21.16
C GLN A 26 -0.89 -26.65 -20.84
N LYS A 27 0.28 -26.01 -20.72
CA LYS A 27 1.53 -26.71 -20.38
C LYS A 27 1.50 -27.36 -19.00
N PHE A 28 0.91 -26.70 -18.00
CA PHE A 28 0.76 -27.28 -16.66
C PHE A 28 -0.26 -28.41 -16.64
N GLN A 29 -1.43 -28.24 -17.28
CA GLN A 29 -2.45 -29.28 -17.37
C GLN A 29 -2.01 -30.53 -18.14
N ALA A 30 -1.07 -30.38 -19.08
CA ALA A 30 -0.48 -31.50 -19.80
C ALA A 30 0.45 -32.36 -18.91
N ILE A 31 0.96 -31.82 -17.80
CA ILE A 31 1.74 -32.58 -16.81
C ILE A 31 0.80 -33.34 -15.89
N ASP A 32 -0.20 -32.65 -15.34
CA ASP A 32 -1.21 -33.22 -14.46
C ASP A 32 -2.48 -32.34 -14.52
N PRO A 33 -3.68 -32.91 -14.78
CA PRO A 33 -4.92 -32.14 -14.86
C PRO A 33 -5.30 -31.42 -13.55
N ASP A 34 -4.78 -31.84 -12.40
CA ASP A 34 -5.02 -31.19 -11.11
C ASP A 34 -4.20 -29.91 -10.90
N LEU A 35 -3.32 -29.56 -11.86
CA LEU A 35 -2.60 -28.29 -11.87
C LEU A 35 -3.49 -27.18 -12.45
N THR A 36 -3.71 -26.15 -11.63
CA THR A 36 -4.50 -24.98 -12.00
C THR A 36 -3.68 -23.72 -11.83
N LEU A 37 -3.71 -22.86 -12.84
CA LEU A 37 -2.98 -21.61 -12.87
C LEU A 37 -3.94 -20.45 -12.68
N ILE A 38 -3.67 -19.58 -11.71
CA ILE A 38 -4.43 -18.36 -11.46
C ILE A 38 -3.53 -17.19 -11.85
N HIS A 39 -4.00 -16.36 -12.79
CA HIS A 39 -3.35 -15.11 -13.16
C HIS A 39 -3.91 -13.96 -12.32
N ASN A 40 -3.03 -13.07 -11.86
CA ASN A 40 -3.41 -11.88 -11.14
C ASN A 40 -3.41 -10.66 -12.06
N ASP A 41 -4.61 -10.24 -12.49
CA ASP A 41 -4.80 -9.17 -13.48
C ASP A 41 -4.25 -7.79 -13.06
N ASN A 42 -3.96 -7.63 -11.76
CA ASN A 42 -3.40 -6.42 -11.16
C ASN A 42 -1.86 -6.42 -11.09
N PHE A 43 -1.18 -7.46 -11.59
CA PHE A 43 0.28 -7.49 -11.66
C PHE A 43 0.80 -6.39 -12.60
N ILE A 44 1.72 -5.57 -12.10
CA ILE A 44 2.39 -4.50 -12.86
C ILE A 44 3.80 -4.98 -13.19
N ASP A 45 4.11 -5.09 -14.47
CA ASP A 45 5.42 -5.54 -14.94
C ASP A 45 6.39 -4.36 -15.04
N TYR A 46 7.12 -4.09 -13.96
CA TYR A 46 8.21 -3.13 -13.98
C TYR A 46 9.44 -3.73 -14.65
N GLY A 47 10.08 -2.99 -15.56
CA GLY A 47 11.26 -3.48 -16.28
C GLY A 47 12.42 -3.87 -15.37
N PRO A 48 13.36 -4.70 -15.86
CA PRO A 48 14.45 -5.29 -15.07
C PRO A 48 15.54 -4.30 -14.63
N GLU A 49 15.45 -3.02 -14.97
CA GLU A 49 16.25 -1.95 -14.35
C GLU A 49 15.68 -1.48 -13.00
N VAL A 50 14.36 -1.63 -12.83
CA VAL A 50 13.60 -1.25 -11.65
C VAL A 50 13.44 -2.46 -10.72
N PHE A 51 13.12 -3.63 -11.28
CA PHE A 51 12.80 -4.83 -10.51
C PHE A 51 13.89 -5.30 -9.52
N PRO A 52 15.20 -5.35 -9.84
CA PRO A 52 16.22 -5.82 -8.89
C PRO A 52 16.50 -4.87 -7.73
N LYS A 53 16.14 -3.58 -7.88
CA LYS A 53 16.23 -2.58 -6.81
C LYS A 53 15.02 -2.70 -5.87
N LEU A 54 13.87 -3.07 -6.43
CA LEU A 54 12.64 -3.34 -5.69
C LEU A 54 12.64 -4.73 -5.06
N SER A 55 13.17 -5.78 -5.70
CA SER A 55 13.01 -7.18 -5.26
C SER A 55 13.60 -7.49 -3.88
N LYS A 56 14.63 -6.76 -3.41
CA LYS A 56 15.15 -6.88 -2.04
C LYS A 56 14.23 -6.31 -0.97
N ILE A 57 13.34 -5.40 -1.38
CA ILE A 57 12.37 -4.70 -0.53
C ILE A 57 11.00 -5.37 -0.65
N TYR A 58 10.75 -6.27 -1.61
CA TYR A 58 9.39 -6.73 -1.96
C TYR A 58 9.12 -8.20 -1.60
N TRP A 59 10.02 -8.88 -0.87
CA TRP A 59 10.08 -10.34 -0.97
C TRP A 59 10.44 -11.10 0.31
N ASP A 60 10.07 -10.59 1.49
CA ASP A 60 10.04 -11.43 2.71
C ASP A 60 8.60 -11.55 3.26
N PRO A 61 7.86 -12.62 2.91
CA PRO A 61 6.50 -12.86 3.40
C PRO A 61 6.44 -13.26 4.89
N ARG A 62 7.56 -13.22 5.63
CA ARG A 62 7.63 -13.50 7.06
C ARG A 62 7.74 -12.23 7.91
N VAL A 63 7.73 -11.06 7.30
CA VAL A 63 7.68 -9.78 8.00
C VAL A 63 6.19 -9.43 8.12
N PRO A 64 5.57 -9.54 9.31
CA PRO A 64 4.25 -8.99 9.54
C PRO A 64 4.30 -7.48 9.26
N ASP A 65 3.23 -6.92 8.70
CA ASP A 65 3.09 -5.48 8.46
C ASP A 65 4.00 -4.88 7.37
N HIS A 66 4.34 -5.66 6.34
CA HIS A 66 5.21 -5.20 5.25
C HIS A 66 4.47 -4.21 4.32
N PRO A 67 4.96 -2.98 4.05
CA PRO A 67 4.27 -1.89 3.33
C PRO A 67 4.00 -2.09 1.85
N MET A 68 4.03 -3.32 1.35
CA MET A 68 3.58 -3.66 0.00
C MET A 68 2.74 -4.92 -0.06
N GLU A 69 2.29 -5.43 1.09
CA GLU A 69 1.70 -6.75 1.23
C GLU A 69 0.36 -6.95 0.51
N HIS A 70 -0.26 -5.84 0.08
CA HIS A 70 -1.43 -5.82 -0.79
C HIS A 70 -1.11 -5.63 -2.29
N PHE A 71 0.16 -5.49 -2.69
CA PHE A 71 0.55 -5.64 -4.09
C PHE A 71 0.66 -7.12 -4.40
N VAL A 72 0.01 -7.54 -5.48
CA VAL A 72 0.01 -8.94 -5.85
C VAL A 72 1.42 -9.34 -6.29
N TYR A 73 2.17 -9.96 -5.36
CA TYR A 73 3.60 -10.29 -5.52
C TYR A 73 3.90 -11.44 -6.48
N SER A 74 2.87 -12.06 -7.06
CA SER A 74 3.02 -13.06 -8.11
C SER A 74 2.12 -12.71 -9.27
N GLU A 75 2.63 -12.73 -10.49
CA GLU A 75 1.77 -12.71 -11.67
C GLU A 75 0.90 -13.97 -11.71
N TYR A 76 1.44 -15.08 -11.20
CA TYR A 76 0.79 -16.38 -11.23
C TYR A 76 0.88 -17.12 -9.91
N LEU A 77 -0.26 -17.72 -9.52
CA LEU A 77 -0.36 -18.74 -8.48
C LEU A 77 -0.70 -20.08 -9.14
N LEU A 78 0.24 -21.03 -9.06
CA LEU A 78 0.02 -22.41 -9.45
C LEU A 78 -0.47 -23.21 -8.24
N ARG A 79 -1.58 -23.93 -8.40
CA ARG A 79 -2.16 -24.81 -7.38
C ARG A 79 -2.17 -26.26 -7.86
N TYR A 80 -1.99 -27.18 -6.94
CA TYR A 80 -2.13 -28.62 -7.16
C TYR A 80 -3.23 -29.19 -6.27
N GLY A 81 -4.26 -29.80 -6.86
CA GLY A 81 -5.39 -30.37 -6.11
C GLY A 81 -6.09 -29.34 -5.22
N GLY A 82 -6.12 -28.08 -5.64
CA GLY A 82 -6.70 -26.95 -4.90
C GLY A 82 -5.76 -26.30 -3.87
N TYR A 83 -4.53 -26.76 -3.67
CA TYR A 83 -3.59 -26.17 -2.71
C TYR A 83 -2.50 -25.33 -3.38
N PRO A 84 -2.10 -24.16 -2.83
CA PRO A 84 -1.00 -23.34 -3.35
C PRO A 84 0.30 -24.13 -3.47
N LEU A 85 0.90 -24.18 -4.65
CA LEU A 85 2.15 -24.92 -4.91
C LEU A 85 3.31 -23.96 -5.22
N TYR A 86 3.17 -23.14 -6.27
CA TYR A 86 4.15 -22.14 -6.67
C TYR A 86 3.53 -20.76 -6.80
N TRP A 87 4.29 -19.77 -6.39
CA TRP A 87 4.08 -18.36 -6.70
C TRP A 87 5.19 -17.94 -7.64
N PHE A 88 4.88 -17.33 -8.78
CA PHE A 88 5.92 -16.88 -9.69
C PHE A 88 5.56 -15.58 -10.42
N THR A 89 6.61 -14.85 -10.77
CA THR A 89 6.62 -13.60 -11.53
C THR A 89 7.49 -13.80 -12.77
N PRO A 90 7.60 -12.80 -13.66
CA PRO A 90 8.56 -12.87 -14.75
C PRO A 90 10.03 -12.90 -14.31
N TYR A 91 10.29 -12.66 -13.03
CA TYR A 91 11.63 -12.48 -12.51
C TYR A 91 12.01 -13.55 -11.52
N ASP A 92 11.06 -14.10 -10.75
CA ASP A 92 11.35 -15.04 -9.68
C ASP A 92 10.21 -16.00 -9.32
N GLU A 93 10.52 -17.05 -8.55
CA GLU A 93 9.58 -18.08 -8.11
C GLU A 93 9.84 -18.58 -6.69
N GLN A 94 8.76 -18.87 -5.97
CA GLN A 94 8.78 -19.44 -4.62
C GLN A 94 7.87 -20.66 -4.51
N ILE A 95 8.31 -21.63 -3.72
CA ILE A 95 7.56 -22.85 -3.41
C ILE A 95 6.95 -22.74 -2.00
N TYR A 96 5.71 -23.20 -1.84
CA TYR A 96 5.06 -23.20 -0.53
C TYR A 96 5.70 -24.25 0.41
N GLU A 97 6.05 -23.88 1.66
CA GLU A 97 6.88 -24.73 2.55
C GLU A 97 6.24 -26.08 2.90
N TYR A 98 4.91 -26.18 2.87
CA TYR A 98 4.21 -27.47 3.00
C TYR A 98 4.79 -28.55 2.07
N TYR A 99 5.30 -28.16 0.90
CA TYR A 99 5.90 -29.06 -0.07
C TYR A 99 7.42 -29.28 0.13
N ARG A 100 8.11 -28.42 0.90
CA ARG A 100 9.57 -28.48 1.15
C ARG A 100 9.97 -29.16 2.47
N SER A 101 9.15 -29.10 3.53
CA SER A 101 9.52 -29.54 4.89
C SER A 101 9.90 -31.03 5.03
N PRO A 102 11.11 -31.41 5.48
CA PRO A 102 11.58 -32.81 5.51
C PRO A 102 10.83 -33.78 6.45
N GLY A 103 9.91 -33.31 7.30
CA GLY A 103 9.37 -34.09 8.42
C GLY A 103 7.88 -34.44 8.39
N GLY A 104 7.09 -33.99 7.41
CA GLY A 104 5.67 -34.32 7.30
C GLY A 104 5.43 -35.69 6.65
N ASN A 105 4.45 -36.45 7.14
CA ASN A 105 4.03 -37.75 6.59
C ASN A 105 4.03 -37.74 5.06
N ALA A 106 4.66 -38.75 4.45
CA ALA A 106 4.81 -38.88 3.00
C ALA A 106 3.45 -39.16 2.31
N ASP A 107 2.62 -38.13 2.23
CA ASP A 107 1.36 -38.16 1.48
C ASP A 107 1.66 -38.46 0.00
N SER A 108 0.76 -39.22 -0.65
CA SER A 108 0.93 -39.66 -2.05
C SER A 108 1.13 -38.46 -2.99
N ARG A 109 0.45 -37.34 -2.71
CA ARG A 109 0.59 -36.05 -3.41
C ARG A 109 2.01 -35.53 -3.40
N ARG A 110 2.76 -35.69 -2.30
CA ARG A 110 4.14 -35.23 -2.19
C ARG A 110 5.10 -36.05 -3.06
N LYS A 111 4.84 -37.34 -3.24
CA LYS A 111 5.63 -38.20 -4.14
C LYS A 111 5.41 -37.81 -5.60
N THR A 112 4.16 -37.63 -6.01
CA THR A 112 3.81 -37.16 -7.35
C THR A 112 4.43 -35.80 -7.63
N LEU A 113 4.34 -34.85 -6.70
CA LEU A 113 4.93 -33.52 -6.84
C LEU A 113 6.46 -33.57 -6.99
N LYS A 114 7.17 -34.37 -6.19
CA LYS A 114 8.63 -34.56 -6.37
C LYS A 114 9.00 -35.10 -7.76
N MET A 115 8.16 -35.92 -8.37
CA MET A 115 8.41 -36.47 -9.70
C MET A 115 8.24 -35.43 -10.81
N ILE A 116 7.34 -34.45 -10.62
CA ILE A 116 7.03 -33.43 -11.64
C ILE A 116 7.69 -32.07 -11.37
N GLU A 117 8.26 -31.85 -10.19
CA GLU A 117 8.82 -30.57 -9.73
C GLU A 117 9.82 -29.94 -10.72
N GLN A 118 10.76 -30.72 -11.25
CA GLN A 118 11.73 -30.23 -12.23
C GLN A 118 11.07 -29.77 -13.53
N THR A 119 10.01 -30.46 -13.96
CA THR A 119 9.25 -30.11 -15.15
C THR A 119 8.43 -28.84 -14.92
N LEU A 120 7.84 -28.68 -13.73
CA LEU A 120 7.13 -27.47 -13.33
C LEU A 120 8.06 -26.25 -13.32
N LEU A 121 9.22 -26.38 -12.66
CA LEU A 121 10.23 -25.31 -12.60
C LEU A 121 10.73 -24.94 -14.00
N ARG A 122 10.97 -25.93 -14.86
CA ARG A 122 11.36 -25.65 -16.25
C ARG A 122 10.34 -24.81 -17.00
N ILE A 123 9.04 -25.10 -16.87
CA ILE A 123 7.99 -24.29 -17.51
C ILE A 123 8.00 -22.86 -16.98
N ILE A 124 8.15 -22.69 -15.66
CA ILE A 124 8.22 -21.38 -15.02
C ILE A 124 9.45 -20.60 -15.52
N HIS A 125 10.62 -21.23 -15.56
CA HIS A 125 11.86 -20.61 -16.03
C HIS A 125 11.82 -20.27 -17.51
N ASP A 126 11.27 -21.14 -18.36
CA ASP A 126 11.08 -20.88 -19.79
C ASP A 126 10.19 -19.64 -20.01
N TYR A 127 9.17 -19.47 -19.17
CA TYR A 127 8.35 -18.26 -19.17
C TYR A 127 9.12 -17.02 -18.74
N GLN A 128 9.89 -17.07 -17.65
CA GLN A 128 10.70 -15.94 -17.17
C GLN A 128 11.70 -15.51 -18.26
N VAL A 129 12.35 -16.47 -18.92
CA VAL A 129 13.27 -16.21 -20.05
C VAL A 129 12.53 -15.60 -21.24
N HIS A 130 11.34 -16.09 -21.57
CA HIS A 130 10.52 -15.49 -22.61
C HIS A 130 10.16 -14.04 -22.27
N ASN A 131 9.88 -13.75 -20.99
CA ASN A 131 9.55 -12.39 -20.58
C ASN A 131 10.71 -11.40 -20.74
N LEU A 132 11.97 -11.86 -20.58
CA LEU A 132 13.13 -11.01 -20.81
C LEU A 132 13.18 -10.43 -22.24
N LEU A 133 12.56 -11.08 -23.23
CA LEU A 133 12.50 -10.57 -24.61
C LEU A 133 11.77 -9.23 -24.73
N TYR A 134 10.80 -8.94 -23.85
CA TYR A 134 10.13 -7.63 -23.81
C TYR A 134 11.08 -6.49 -23.45
N TRP A 135 12.17 -6.83 -22.78
CA TRP A 135 13.18 -5.91 -22.26
C TRP A 135 14.51 -6.08 -22.96
N LYS A 136 14.55 -6.70 -24.15
CA LYS A 136 15.81 -6.98 -24.86
C LYS A 136 16.62 -5.70 -25.12
N ASP A 137 15.94 -4.59 -25.42
CA ASP A 137 16.57 -3.34 -25.86
C ASP A 137 17.35 -2.61 -24.76
N ILE A 138 17.15 -2.98 -23.50
CA ILE A 138 17.87 -2.39 -22.36
C ILE A 138 19.14 -3.17 -21.96
N PHE A 139 19.39 -4.32 -22.60
CA PHE A 139 20.59 -5.11 -22.35
C PHE A 139 21.54 -5.05 -23.53
N THR A 140 22.85 -5.02 -23.26
CA THR A 140 23.81 -5.43 -24.28
C THR A 140 23.64 -6.92 -24.58
N GLU A 141 23.97 -7.37 -25.80
CA GLU A 141 23.82 -8.79 -26.19
C GLU A 141 24.49 -9.75 -25.20
N LYS A 142 25.68 -9.40 -24.71
CA LYS A 142 26.40 -10.18 -23.70
C LYS A 142 25.68 -10.22 -22.34
N GLN A 143 25.08 -9.11 -21.91
CA GLN A 143 24.28 -9.07 -20.68
C GLN A 143 22.99 -9.86 -20.84
N PHE A 144 22.32 -9.73 -21.99
CA PHE A 144 21.08 -10.43 -22.28
C PHE A 144 21.24 -11.96 -22.20
N GLU A 145 22.31 -12.50 -22.81
CA GLU A 145 22.61 -13.94 -22.73
C GLU A 145 22.97 -14.40 -21.31
N GLN A 146 23.55 -13.52 -20.49
CA GLN A 146 23.80 -13.84 -19.07
C GLN A 146 22.52 -13.84 -18.24
N GLU A 147 21.60 -12.89 -18.47
CA GLU A 147 20.30 -12.82 -17.78
C GLU A 147 19.43 -14.05 -18.07
N LYS A 148 19.41 -14.54 -19.32
CA LYS A 148 18.68 -15.76 -19.71
C LYS A 148 19.07 -17.01 -18.92
N LEU A 149 20.31 -17.07 -18.44
CA LEU A 149 20.81 -18.22 -17.70
C LEU A 149 20.48 -18.18 -16.20
N LYS A 150 20.02 -17.04 -15.68
CA LYS A 150 19.77 -16.87 -14.24
C LYS A 150 18.60 -17.72 -13.73
N PRO A 151 17.43 -17.78 -14.38
CA PRO A 151 16.30 -18.62 -13.94
C PRO A 151 16.71 -20.07 -13.70
N TYR A 152 17.37 -20.70 -14.68
CA TYR A 152 17.74 -22.12 -14.62
C TYR A 152 18.81 -22.46 -13.58
N LYS A 153 19.54 -21.46 -13.06
CA LYS A 153 20.56 -21.64 -12.01
C LYS A 153 20.02 -21.32 -10.62
N ARG A 154 18.79 -20.82 -10.53
CA ARG A 154 18.18 -20.38 -9.28
C ARG A 154 17.67 -21.57 -8.48
N VAL A 155 17.88 -21.50 -7.16
CA VAL A 155 17.22 -22.40 -6.21
C VAL A 155 16.02 -21.66 -5.65
N SER A 156 14.81 -22.17 -5.93
CA SER A 156 13.57 -21.52 -5.46
C SER A 156 13.55 -21.45 -3.93
N GLN A 157 12.99 -20.37 -3.39
CA GLN A 157 12.91 -20.10 -1.96
C GLN A 157 11.59 -20.63 -1.37
N SER A 158 11.54 -20.90 -0.07
CA SER A 158 10.34 -21.41 0.62
C SER A 158 9.68 -20.35 1.49
N ILE A 159 8.35 -20.37 1.49
CA ILE A 159 7.50 -19.51 2.33
C ILE A 159 6.92 -20.34 3.49
N GLY A 160 7.14 -19.90 4.74
CA GLY A 160 6.90 -20.60 6.03
C GLY A 160 5.51 -21.20 6.29
N PRO A 161 5.27 -21.90 7.44
CA PRO A 161 4.10 -22.75 7.65
C PRO A 161 3.02 -22.02 8.46
N GLY A 162 2.94 -20.69 8.34
CA GLY A 162 2.03 -19.87 9.14
C GLY A 162 0.58 -20.33 8.98
N GLU A 163 -0.11 -20.50 10.11
CA GLU A 163 -1.57 -20.58 10.12
C GLU A 163 -2.12 -19.37 9.35
N LEU A 164 -2.76 -19.60 8.21
CA LEU A 164 -3.56 -18.54 7.58
C LEU A 164 -4.97 -18.54 8.19
N ILE A 165 -5.03 -18.41 9.53
CA ILE A 165 -6.13 -17.74 10.26
C ILE A 165 -5.53 -16.47 10.88
N SER A 166 -5.10 -15.61 9.99
CA SER A 166 -5.01 -14.17 10.18
C SER A 166 -4.80 -13.68 8.77
N SER A 167 -5.79 -12.95 8.24
CA SER A 167 -5.56 -12.17 7.03
C SER A 167 -4.22 -11.48 7.20
N PRO A 168 -3.31 -11.59 6.24
CA PRO A 168 -2.08 -10.82 6.31
C PRO A 168 -2.60 -9.35 6.32
N ILE A 169 -2.45 -8.66 7.45
CA ILE A 169 -2.38 -7.20 7.50
C ILE A 169 -0.92 -7.01 7.22
N SER A 170 -0.46 -6.55 6.10
CA SER A 170 -0.97 -6.06 4.86
C SER A 170 -1.02 -4.59 4.91
N PHE A 171 0.16 -4.07 5.19
CA PHE A 171 0.46 -2.74 4.78
C PHE A 171 0.59 -2.82 3.25
N THR A 172 -0.48 -2.44 2.55
CA THR A 172 -0.35 -2.02 1.16
C THR A 172 0.72 -0.94 1.14
N ASP A 173 1.27 -0.62 -0.03
CA ASP A 173 1.74 0.77 -0.21
C ASP A 173 0.59 1.63 0.33
N PRO A 174 0.76 2.34 1.46
CA PRO A 174 -0.32 3.00 2.16
C PRO A 174 -1.00 3.83 1.11
N LYS A 175 -2.19 3.39 0.69
CA LYS A 175 -2.66 3.63 -0.67
C LYS A 175 -2.56 5.14 -0.89
N HIS A 176 -1.54 5.60 -1.59
CA HIS A 176 -1.27 7.01 -1.52
C HIS A 176 -2.42 7.70 -2.21
N ARG A 177 -2.95 8.77 -1.61
CA ARG A 177 -3.69 9.75 -2.41
C ARG A 177 -2.85 10.06 -3.64
N PRO A 178 -3.43 10.06 -4.86
CA PRO A 178 -2.75 10.56 -6.03
C PRO A 178 -2.17 11.91 -5.67
N LEU A 179 -0.92 12.15 -6.07
CA LEU A 179 -0.24 13.40 -5.79
C LEU A 179 -1.12 14.61 -6.14
N ALA A 180 -1.84 14.56 -7.26
CA ALA A 180 -2.80 15.58 -7.67
C ALA A 180 -3.96 15.83 -6.69
N ALA A 181 -4.42 14.80 -5.97
CA ALA A 181 -5.44 14.94 -4.92
C ALA A 181 -4.85 15.58 -3.66
N VAL A 182 -3.60 15.24 -3.31
CA VAL A 182 -2.87 15.87 -2.21
C VAL A 182 -2.62 17.34 -2.52
N GLU A 183 -2.05 17.64 -3.68
CA GLU A 183 -1.79 19.01 -4.17
C GLU A 183 -3.05 19.87 -4.15
N LYS A 184 -4.19 19.32 -4.61
CA LYS A 184 -5.47 20.03 -4.58
C LYS A 184 -5.97 20.31 -3.16
N ASN A 185 -5.73 19.40 -2.22
CA ASN A 185 -6.09 19.60 -0.82
C ASN A 185 -5.16 20.61 -0.15
N THR A 186 -3.86 20.60 -0.48
CA THR A 186 -2.90 21.62 -0.04
C THR A 186 -3.31 23.00 -0.55
N GLU A 187 -3.59 23.14 -1.85
CA GLU A 187 -4.06 24.39 -2.47
C GLU A 187 -5.36 24.88 -1.83
N PHE A 188 -6.29 23.98 -1.53
CA PHE A 188 -7.52 24.31 -0.82
C PHE A 188 -7.25 24.90 0.58
N LEU A 189 -6.41 24.23 1.38
CA LEU A 189 -6.06 24.70 2.72
C LEU A 189 -5.37 26.07 2.67
N GLU A 190 -4.35 26.21 1.82
CA GLU A 190 -3.62 27.47 1.60
C GLU A 190 -4.59 28.60 1.23
N THR A 191 -5.43 28.37 0.22
CA THR A 191 -6.36 29.38 -0.28
C THR A 191 -7.42 29.77 0.75
N GLN A 192 -8.03 28.80 1.43
CA GLN A 192 -9.09 29.10 2.40
C GLN A 192 -8.56 29.77 3.66
N LEU A 193 -7.36 29.41 4.12
CA LEU A 193 -6.74 30.01 5.28
C LEU A 193 -6.28 31.45 4.98
N ASP A 194 -5.67 31.71 3.81
CA ASP A 194 -5.27 33.06 3.39
C ASP A 194 -6.48 33.99 3.22
N GLN A 195 -7.58 33.49 2.64
CA GLN A 195 -8.84 34.23 2.53
C GLN A 195 -9.47 34.56 3.89
N LEU A 196 -9.25 33.71 4.89
CA LEU A 196 -9.77 33.89 6.23
C LEU A 196 -8.97 34.95 7.02
N ASP A 197 -7.64 34.86 7.01
CA ASP A 197 -6.71 35.85 7.57
C ASP A 197 -5.31 35.63 6.95
N SER A 198 -4.73 36.67 6.35
CA SER A 198 -3.43 36.57 5.64
C SER A 198 -2.22 36.29 6.54
N ARG A 199 -2.40 36.24 7.87
CA ARG A 199 -1.36 35.80 8.81
C ARG A 199 -1.39 34.30 9.06
N LEU A 200 -2.43 33.60 8.60
CA LEU A 200 -2.50 32.15 8.64
C LEU A 200 -1.59 31.57 7.55
N THR A 201 -0.82 30.57 7.93
CA THR A 201 0.08 29.84 7.05
C THR A 201 -0.10 28.35 7.28
N VAL A 202 0.13 27.56 6.26
CA VAL A 202 0.10 26.10 6.35
C VAL A 202 1.42 25.55 5.81
N ILE A 203 1.99 24.59 6.52
CA ILE A 203 3.19 23.86 6.11
C ILE A 203 2.79 22.39 5.98
N ARG A 204 3.11 21.79 4.84
CA ARG A 204 2.93 20.36 4.62
C ARG A 204 4.17 19.60 5.08
N ASP A 205 3.96 18.49 5.77
CA ASP A 205 5.00 17.49 6.01
C ASP A 205 5.02 16.48 4.84
N ASP A 206 6.05 16.58 4.00
CA ASP A 206 6.22 15.67 2.86
C ASP A 206 6.56 14.23 3.28
N SER A 207 6.94 14.01 4.55
CA SER A 207 7.16 12.67 5.10
C SER A 207 5.87 12.00 5.59
N TYR A 208 4.76 12.73 5.66
CA TYR A 208 3.48 12.16 6.08
C TYR A 208 2.99 11.09 5.10
N ILE A 209 2.54 9.98 5.68
CA ILE A 209 2.04 8.83 4.95
C ILE A 209 0.52 8.74 5.13
N ASP A 210 -0.23 8.84 4.03
CA ASP A 210 -1.68 8.70 4.04
C ASP A 210 -2.10 7.25 3.86
N PHE A 211 -2.39 6.58 4.97
CA PHE A 211 -2.95 5.24 4.99
C PHE A 211 -4.42 5.24 4.57
N ASP A 212 -4.97 4.08 4.20
CA ASP A 212 -6.41 3.95 4.05
C ASP A 212 -7.12 4.15 5.41
N PRO A 213 -8.43 4.41 5.42
CA PRO A 213 -9.08 4.94 6.61
C PRO A 213 -9.02 4.07 7.86
N ASP A 214 -9.04 2.75 7.74
CA ASP A 214 -9.05 1.88 8.93
C ASP A 214 -7.69 1.94 9.64
N ILE A 215 -6.60 1.86 8.87
CA ILE A 215 -5.22 1.98 9.37
C ILE A 215 -4.95 3.42 9.82
N GLY A 216 -5.35 4.40 9.02
CA GLY A 216 -5.14 5.82 9.31
C GLY A 216 -5.82 6.28 10.60
N HIS A 217 -7.05 5.79 10.87
CA HIS A 217 -7.72 6.05 12.14
C HIS A 217 -7.03 5.36 13.32
N PHE A 218 -6.59 4.11 13.17
CA PHE A 218 -5.86 3.41 14.23
C PHE A 218 -4.58 4.15 14.62
N LEU A 219 -3.77 4.58 13.64
CA LEU A 219 -2.52 5.31 13.89
C LEU A 219 -2.76 6.71 14.49
N ALA A 220 -3.87 7.36 14.11
CA ALA A 220 -4.29 8.62 14.71
C ALA A 220 -4.72 8.45 16.18
N GLU A 221 -5.35 7.34 16.54
CA GLU A 221 -5.80 7.05 17.91
C GLU A 221 -4.67 6.52 18.80
N CYS A 222 -3.67 5.87 18.22
CA CYS A 222 -2.54 5.24 18.90
C CYS A 222 -1.19 5.75 18.35
N PRO A 223 -0.89 7.07 18.46
CA PRO A 223 0.40 7.62 18.04
C PRO A 223 1.54 7.00 18.85
N TYR A 224 2.76 7.04 18.29
CA TYR A 224 3.95 6.61 19.03
C TYR A 224 4.19 7.48 20.27
N ASP A 225 4.33 6.84 21.43
CA ASP A 225 4.69 7.46 22.70
C ASP A 225 6.11 7.05 23.11
N PRO A 226 7.10 7.96 23.10
CA PRO A 226 8.47 7.62 23.48
C PRO A 226 8.64 7.20 24.95
N GLU A 227 7.66 7.45 25.83
CA GLU A 227 7.68 7.03 27.23
C GLU A 227 7.14 5.59 27.41
N GLU A 228 6.22 5.16 26.56
CA GLU A 228 5.53 3.86 26.68
C GLU A 228 5.97 2.83 25.62
N ASP A 229 6.35 3.27 24.42
CA ASP A 229 6.64 2.42 23.27
C ASP A 229 8.14 2.12 23.13
N GLU A 230 8.44 0.95 22.56
CA GLU A 230 9.81 0.48 22.37
C GLU A 230 10.59 1.37 21.37
N PRO A 231 11.91 1.57 21.56
CA PRO A 231 12.71 2.42 20.68
C PRO A 231 12.78 1.96 19.22
N ASP A 232 12.50 0.69 18.93
CA ASP A 232 12.48 0.09 17.60
C ASP A 232 11.06 -0.06 17.03
N ASP A 233 10.04 0.52 17.69
CA ASP A 233 8.68 0.52 17.16
C ASP A 233 8.66 1.19 15.76
N PRO A 234 8.09 0.51 14.74
CA PRO A 234 8.01 1.04 13.39
C PRO A 234 7.30 2.40 13.28
N ARG A 235 6.40 2.73 14.22
CA ARG A 235 5.64 3.99 14.26
C ARG A 235 6.50 5.19 14.65
N ARG A 236 7.66 4.98 15.28
CA ARG A 236 8.53 6.03 15.84
C ARG A 236 8.89 7.14 14.85
N TYR A 237 9.06 6.81 13.58
CA TYR A 237 9.45 7.77 12.54
C TYR A 237 8.29 8.21 11.65
N LEU A 238 7.06 7.78 11.96
CA LEU A 238 5.88 8.21 11.24
C LEU A 238 5.47 9.60 11.72
N SER A 239 5.24 10.49 10.77
CA SER A 239 4.60 11.76 11.09
C SER A 239 3.12 11.52 11.37
N ASN A 240 2.65 12.07 12.48
CA ASN A 240 1.26 12.01 12.88
C ASN A 240 0.39 13.03 12.11
N GLU A 241 1.00 14.07 11.55
CA GLU A 241 0.31 15.22 10.97
C GLU A 241 0.75 15.43 9.53
N GLU A 242 -0.20 15.70 8.65
CA GLU A 242 0.11 16.07 7.27
C GLU A 242 0.40 17.56 7.15
N TYR A 243 -0.30 18.38 7.95
CA TYR A 243 -0.21 19.82 7.91
C TYR A 243 -0.07 20.43 9.29
N THR A 244 0.74 21.47 9.37
CA THR A 244 0.79 22.39 10.51
C THR A 244 0.24 23.75 10.08
N ILE A 245 -0.80 24.23 10.74
CA ILE A 245 -1.42 25.53 10.52
C ILE A 245 -0.94 26.49 11.60
N SER A 246 -0.34 27.61 11.20
CA SER A 246 0.27 28.59 12.09
C SER A 246 -0.29 29.99 11.89
N TYR A 247 -0.26 30.82 12.93
CA TYR A 247 -0.63 32.23 12.88
C TYR A 247 0.54 33.09 13.34
N GLY A 248 1.05 33.93 12.44
CA GLY A 248 2.24 34.75 12.73
C GLY A 248 3.47 33.91 13.12
N GLY A 249 3.58 32.69 12.60
CA GLY A 249 4.68 31.74 12.89
C GLY A 249 4.49 30.88 14.14
N ILE A 250 3.40 31.04 14.88
CA ILE A 250 3.06 30.18 16.03
C ILE A 250 2.07 29.11 15.58
N SER A 251 2.41 27.84 15.77
CA SER A 251 1.53 26.70 15.43
C SER A 251 0.23 26.77 16.21
N LEU A 252 -0.91 26.75 15.52
CA LEU A 252 -2.24 26.71 16.11
C LEU A 252 -2.82 25.31 16.13
N PHE A 253 -2.70 24.60 15.01
CA PHE A 253 -3.27 23.26 14.81
C PHE A 253 -2.33 22.43 13.97
N GLY A 254 -2.22 21.16 14.32
CA GLY A 254 -1.76 20.13 13.41
C GLY A 254 -2.95 19.33 12.90
N CYS A 255 -2.91 18.86 11.66
CA CYS A 255 -3.97 18.00 11.16
C CYS A 255 -3.47 16.98 10.14
N SER A 256 -4.19 15.86 10.14
CA SER A 256 -4.13 14.87 9.08
C SER A 256 -5.57 14.57 8.63
N PRO A 257 -5.77 13.68 7.64
CA PRO A 257 -7.12 13.29 7.27
C PRO A 257 -7.90 12.59 8.38
N TYR A 258 -7.21 12.08 9.40
CA TYR A 258 -7.79 11.25 10.46
C TYR A 258 -7.73 11.89 11.84
N GLN A 259 -6.87 12.89 12.05
CA GLN A 259 -6.73 13.56 13.34
C GLN A 259 -6.58 15.08 13.25
N LEU A 260 -6.78 15.70 14.41
CA LEU A 260 -6.58 17.12 14.68
C LEU A 260 -5.86 17.23 16.02
N SER A 261 -4.76 17.97 16.03
CA SER A 261 -4.02 18.35 17.22
C SER A 261 -4.10 19.86 17.43
N TYR A 262 -3.78 20.29 18.65
CA TYR A 262 -3.84 21.69 19.06
C TYR A 262 -2.45 22.14 19.51
N GLY A 263 -2.00 23.27 18.98
CA GLY A 263 -0.78 23.92 19.43
C GLY A 263 -0.92 24.40 20.87
N ILE A 264 0.08 24.10 21.69
CA ILE A 264 0.10 24.45 23.12
C ILE A 264 1.23 25.46 23.37
N HIS A 265 0.94 26.46 24.21
CA HIS A 265 1.92 27.35 24.80
C HIS A 265 2.22 26.88 26.23
N GLY A 266 3.50 26.90 26.60
CA GLY A 266 3.96 26.52 27.93
C GLY A 266 4.36 25.05 28.05
N ASP A 267 4.46 24.58 29.29
CA ASP A 267 4.85 23.22 29.65
C ASP A 267 3.71 22.60 30.47
N PHE A 268 3.39 21.34 30.16
CA PHE A 268 2.36 20.54 30.81
C PHE A 268 2.45 20.58 32.34
N TYR A 269 3.67 20.64 32.89
CA TYR A 269 3.92 20.57 34.34
C TYR A 269 3.80 21.90 35.09
N ASN A 270 3.79 23.04 34.39
CA ASN A 270 3.96 24.35 35.04
C ASN A 270 2.78 25.30 34.81
N GLU A 271 2.21 25.32 33.60
CA GLU A 271 0.94 25.94 33.21
C GLU A 271 0.91 25.89 31.67
N TRP A 272 -0.16 25.37 31.08
CA TRP A 272 -0.31 25.27 29.64
C TRP A 272 -1.63 25.87 29.18
N MET A 273 -1.65 26.42 27.97
CA MET A 273 -2.87 26.87 27.29
C MET A 273 -2.77 26.68 25.79
N PHE A 274 -3.90 26.67 25.09
CA PHE A 274 -3.87 26.60 23.63
C PHE A 274 -3.27 27.88 23.05
N ASN A 275 -2.49 27.72 21.98
CA ASN A 275 -1.89 28.85 21.28
C ASN A 275 -2.95 29.84 20.76
N THR A 276 -4.17 29.39 20.49
CA THR A 276 -5.31 30.26 20.17
C THR A 276 -5.67 31.22 21.30
N ASP A 277 -5.66 30.74 22.55
CA ASP A 277 -6.00 31.52 23.73
C ASP A 277 -4.84 32.44 24.12
N TYR A 278 -3.61 31.91 24.04
CA TYR A 278 -2.38 32.66 24.25
C TYR A 278 -2.28 33.88 23.32
N LEU A 279 -2.65 33.71 22.05
CA LEU A 279 -2.65 34.77 21.05
C LEU A 279 -3.90 35.68 21.12
N GLY A 280 -4.87 35.37 21.99
CA GLY A 280 -6.12 36.13 22.11
C GLY A 280 -6.98 36.09 20.85
N LEU A 281 -6.94 34.98 20.10
CA LEU A 281 -7.72 34.83 18.87
C LEU A 281 -9.21 34.73 19.21
N SER A 282 -10.06 35.32 18.36
CA SER A 282 -11.50 35.25 18.56
C SER A 282 -12.01 33.82 18.36
N GLU A 283 -13.03 33.43 19.14
CA GLU A 283 -13.70 32.14 18.99
C GLU A 283 -14.22 31.94 17.56
N GLN A 284 -14.70 33.02 16.93
CA GLN A 284 -15.16 32.99 15.54
C GLN A 284 -14.04 32.62 14.56
N LEU A 285 -12.84 33.18 14.72
CA LEU A 285 -11.69 32.86 13.87
C LEU A 285 -11.26 31.41 14.09
N ASN A 286 -11.12 30.98 15.35
CA ASN A 286 -10.79 29.60 15.71
C ASN A 286 -11.77 28.60 15.07
N ASN A 287 -13.08 28.82 15.26
CA ASN A 287 -14.12 27.97 14.69
C ASN A 287 -14.11 27.94 13.16
N SER A 288 -13.73 29.05 12.51
CA SER A 288 -13.63 29.12 11.06
C SER A 288 -12.45 28.29 10.54
N ILE A 289 -11.30 28.33 11.22
CA ILE A 289 -10.14 27.49 10.92
C ILE A 289 -10.51 26.01 11.07
N LEU A 290 -11.13 25.63 12.19
CA LEU A 290 -11.58 24.26 12.43
C LEU A 290 -12.56 23.77 11.36
N ALA A 291 -13.49 24.62 10.90
CA ALA A 291 -14.41 24.28 9.83
C ALA A 291 -13.68 23.99 8.50
N ILE A 292 -12.63 24.75 8.18
CA ILE A 292 -11.78 24.51 7.00
C ILE A 292 -11.05 23.17 7.12
N ILE A 293 -10.48 22.86 8.29
CA ILE A 293 -9.82 21.57 8.55
C ILE A 293 -10.80 20.41 8.37
N TYR A 294 -12.00 20.50 8.94
CA TYR A 294 -13.02 19.46 8.78
C TYR A 294 -13.48 19.31 7.32
N GLN A 295 -13.52 20.40 6.55
CA GLN A 295 -13.82 20.33 5.11
C GLN A 295 -12.70 19.59 4.35
N TYR A 296 -11.44 19.83 4.70
CA TYR A 296 -10.31 19.07 4.16
C TYR A 296 -10.42 17.57 4.49
N GLN A 297 -10.71 17.21 5.74
CA GLN A 297 -10.91 15.81 6.14
C GLN A 297 -12.11 15.18 5.41
N GLN A 298 -13.18 15.94 5.20
CA GLN A 298 -14.32 15.51 4.39
C GLN A 298 -13.92 15.30 2.90
N ASN A 299 -13.12 16.18 2.32
CA ASN A 299 -12.60 16.03 0.97
C ASN A 299 -11.76 14.74 0.86
N ASN A 300 -11.02 14.39 1.91
CA ASN A 300 -10.29 13.14 1.98
C ASN A 300 -11.20 11.90 1.93
N LEU A 301 -12.35 11.93 2.59
CA LEU A 301 -13.31 10.82 2.51
C LEU A 301 -13.73 10.50 1.07
N TYR A 302 -13.95 11.52 0.24
CA TYR A 302 -14.33 11.31 -1.17
C TYR A 302 -13.27 10.56 -1.96
N TYR A 303 -11.99 10.75 -1.63
CA TYR A 303 -10.91 9.97 -2.23
C TYR A 303 -11.03 8.50 -1.83
N TRP A 304 -11.30 8.24 -0.56
CA TRP A 304 -11.48 6.91 -0.01
C TRP A 304 -12.85 6.29 -0.23
N ARG A 305 -13.75 6.92 -1.00
CA ARG A 305 -15.16 6.48 -1.13
C ARG A 305 -15.34 5.00 -1.49
N THR A 306 -14.38 4.41 -2.21
CA THR A 306 -14.45 3.01 -2.69
C THR A 306 -14.15 1.98 -1.60
N VAL A 307 -13.59 2.40 -0.45
CA VAL A 307 -13.37 1.52 0.70
C VAL A 307 -14.58 1.44 1.63
N TYR A 308 -15.59 2.29 1.39
CA TYR A 308 -16.81 2.35 2.18
C TYR A 308 -17.99 1.71 1.42
N THR A 309 -18.91 1.08 2.15
CA THR A 309 -20.25 0.86 1.60
C THR A 309 -20.96 2.22 1.43
N PRO A 310 -21.96 2.34 0.54
CA PRO A 310 -22.72 3.58 0.39
C PRO A 310 -23.30 4.11 1.71
N GLU A 311 -23.81 3.23 2.57
CA GLU A 311 -24.37 3.59 3.88
C GLU A 311 -23.29 4.08 4.84
N MET A 312 -22.14 3.40 4.90
CA MET A 312 -21.00 3.81 5.72
C MET A 312 -20.45 5.16 5.27
N PHE A 313 -20.33 5.36 3.96
CA PHE A 313 -19.88 6.62 3.38
C PHE A 313 -20.84 7.77 3.74
N GLN A 314 -22.15 7.54 3.57
CA GLN A 314 -23.16 8.54 3.87
C GLN A 314 -23.19 8.91 5.37
N LYS A 315 -22.98 7.93 6.25
CA LYS A 315 -22.86 8.17 7.69
C LYS A 315 -21.62 9.02 8.00
N LYS A 316 -20.42 8.58 7.59
CA LYS A 316 -19.17 9.29 7.88
C LYS A 316 -19.20 10.71 7.30
N ILE A 317 -19.67 10.89 6.07
CA ILE A 317 -19.67 12.21 5.45
C ILE A 317 -20.61 13.20 6.15
N ASN A 318 -21.74 12.71 6.67
CA ASN A 318 -22.65 13.53 7.46
C ASN A 318 -22.01 13.92 8.80
N GLU A 319 -21.28 13.02 9.46
CA GLU A 319 -20.56 13.34 10.70
C GLU A 319 -19.53 14.47 10.51
N TYR A 320 -18.74 14.44 9.44
CA TYR A 320 -17.79 15.54 9.14
C TYR A 320 -18.51 16.83 8.79
N LYS A 321 -19.61 16.76 8.03
CA LYS A 321 -20.42 17.93 7.69
C LYS A 321 -21.06 18.56 8.93
N GLU A 322 -21.57 17.74 9.85
CA GLU A 322 -22.10 18.19 11.14
C GLU A 322 -21.02 18.83 12.00
N ARG A 323 -19.82 18.22 12.09
CA ARG A 323 -18.68 18.81 12.80
C ARG A 323 -18.33 20.19 12.23
N GLY A 324 -18.15 20.32 10.91
CA GLY A 324 -17.85 21.60 10.27
C GLY A 324 -18.94 22.65 10.48
N LEU A 325 -20.21 22.29 10.28
CA LEU A 325 -21.35 23.21 10.43
C LEU A 325 -21.57 23.63 11.89
N SER A 326 -21.37 22.71 12.85
CA SER A 326 -21.51 22.99 14.28
C SER A 326 -20.53 24.06 14.74
N ARG A 327 -19.29 24.06 14.21
CA ARG A 327 -18.30 25.13 14.48
C ARG A 327 -18.76 26.48 13.96
N LEU A 328 -19.47 26.50 12.84
CA LEU A 328 -20.00 27.73 12.26
C LEU A 328 -21.36 28.17 12.84
N GLY A 329 -21.87 27.47 13.87
CA GLY A 329 -23.19 27.75 14.46
C GLY A 329 -24.37 27.46 13.52
N LYS A 330 -24.17 26.64 12.48
CA LYS A 330 -25.19 26.28 11.49
C LYS A 330 -25.73 24.87 11.78
N LYS A 331 -27.05 24.68 11.77
CA LYS A 331 -27.68 23.34 11.83
C LYS A 331 -27.98 22.83 10.42
N LEU A 332 -27.91 21.51 10.23
CA LEU A 332 -28.21 20.82 8.96
C LEU A 332 -29.67 20.96 8.53
#